data_AF-A0A9X3F281-F1
#
_entry.id   AF-A0A9X3F281-F1
#
_cell.length_a   1.000
_cell.length_b   1.000
_cell.length_c   1.000
_cell.angle_alpha   90.00
_cell.angle_beta   90.00
_cell.angle_gamma   90.00
#
_symmetry.space_group_name_H-M   'P 1'
#
loop_
_entity.id
_entity.type
_entity.pdbx_description
1 polymer ?
#
loop_
_entity_poly.entity_id
_entity_poly.type
_entity_poly.pdbx_seq_one_letter_code
_entity_poly.pdbx_strand_id
1 'polypeptide(L)'
;MKKITCSLFVASLLFFSACEEQSTENKPVRLGAWDYEWMQNVKNDLHAGGEKYVPAYNQLIIDADEALNGGVFSVTNKNLVPPSSNKHDYMSMGPYWWPDPKKEDGLPYIRRDGEINPERDKLDSSQKNKLITGVRSLSLAWFFTGNESYANKAAELLRVWFLDEETLMHPHLEYAQGIPGITPGRFIGVIDATSFYVLVDAIALLETSGALTASEQEGIKSWFKRYFRWLVESEHGVNEDNYKNNHSVAYDLQSSSIAYFLGDEDFTARKVREMPRRRIDPMIEEDGRQPEELIRTKAFGYSVGNLGNFFRVGEKGLKVGVNVFHYKNEKGGSLQKALDYLVQFIGKEDEWPYEQIASWEHTENNLGLIVRKAACIYENEAYQKLWEDVFLERMKTEWILLVTPEYKKQ
;
A
#
# COMPACT_ATOMS: atom_id res chain seq x y z
N MET A 1 68.54 -26.94 -63.67
CA MET A 1 68.27 -25.56 -63.19
C MET A 1 66.82 -25.21 -63.51
N LYS A 2 65.90 -25.44 -62.57
CA LYS A 2 64.47 -25.13 -62.74
C LYS A 2 64.00 -24.29 -61.56
N LYS A 3 63.26 -23.24 -61.90
CA LYS A 3 62.87 -22.09 -61.07
C LYS A 3 61.93 -22.51 -59.93
N ILE A 4 62.14 -21.87 -58.78
CA ILE A 4 61.27 -21.91 -57.60
C ILE A 4 60.14 -20.91 -57.82
N THR A 5 58.89 -21.36 -57.72
CA THR A 5 57.70 -20.52 -57.58
C THR A 5 57.17 -20.70 -56.17
N CYS A 6 57.17 -19.61 -55.40
CA CYS A 6 56.63 -19.53 -54.05
C CYS A 6 55.17 -19.06 -54.17
N SER A 7 54.22 -19.85 -53.68
CA SER A 7 52.81 -19.47 -53.58
C SER A 7 52.44 -19.39 -52.10
N LEU A 8 52.23 -18.17 -51.60
CA LEU A 8 51.63 -17.92 -50.29
C LEU A 8 50.14 -18.30 -50.34
N PHE A 9 49.71 -19.20 -49.45
CA PHE A 9 48.31 -19.40 -49.12
C PHE A 9 48.00 -18.57 -47.87
N VAL A 10 47.19 -17.51 -48.03
CA VAL A 10 46.63 -16.75 -46.90
C VAL A 10 45.32 -17.42 -46.51
N ALA A 11 45.29 -18.05 -45.33
CA ALA A 11 44.08 -18.60 -44.75
C ALA A 11 43.36 -17.49 -43.96
N SER A 12 42.22 -17.02 -44.49
CA SER A 12 41.33 -16.10 -43.79
C SER A 12 40.50 -16.87 -42.76
N LEU A 13 40.84 -16.71 -41.47
CA LEU A 13 40.02 -17.16 -40.35
C LEU A 13 38.87 -16.17 -40.14
N LEU A 14 37.66 -16.56 -40.55
CA LEU A 14 36.42 -15.86 -40.20
C LEU A 14 36.04 -16.20 -38.76
N PHE A 15 36.25 -15.25 -37.84
CA PHE A 15 35.66 -15.31 -36.51
C PHE A 15 34.15 -14.98 -36.63
N PHE A 16 33.31 -16.01 -36.56
CA PHE A 16 31.90 -15.82 -36.25
C PHE A 16 31.78 -15.44 -34.78
N SER A 17 31.57 -14.15 -34.50
CA SER A 17 31.09 -13.69 -33.20
C SER A 17 29.64 -14.13 -33.09
N ALA A 18 29.40 -15.24 -32.39
CA ALA A 18 28.06 -15.54 -31.92
C ALA A 18 27.71 -14.48 -30.88
N CYS A 19 26.81 -13.56 -31.21
CA CYS A 19 26.06 -12.84 -30.19
C CYS A 19 25.23 -13.91 -29.47
N GLU A 20 25.66 -14.31 -28.28
CA GLU A 20 24.72 -14.84 -27.29
C GLU A 20 23.73 -13.71 -27.01
N GLU A 21 22.51 -13.82 -27.54
CA GLU A 21 21.36 -13.17 -26.93
C GLU A 21 21.34 -13.62 -25.47
N GLN A 22 21.73 -12.72 -24.56
CA GLN A 22 21.36 -12.87 -23.17
C GLN A 22 19.84 -12.98 -23.15
N SER A 23 19.33 -14.19 -22.94
CA SER A 23 17.97 -14.39 -22.50
C SER A 23 17.85 -13.58 -21.21
N THR A 24 17.22 -12.41 -21.29
CA THR A 24 16.75 -11.70 -20.12
C THR A 24 15.77 -12.65 -19.45
N GLU A 25 16.21 -13.41 -18.44
CA GLU A 25 15.29 -14.03 -17.51
C GLU A 25 14.37 -12.91 -17.05
N ASN A 26 13.10 -12.96 -17.48
CA ASN A 26 12.08 -12.03 -17.03
C ASN A 26 11.99 -12.19 -15.52
N LYS A 27 12.69 -11.34 -14.78
CA LYS A 27 12.57 -11.31 -13.32
C LYS A 27 11.10 -11.09 -13.01
N PRO A 28 10.47 -11.94 -12.20
CA PRO A 28 9.06 -11.80 -11.88
C PRO A 28 8.81 -10.45 -11.22
N VAL A 29 7.72 -9.78 -11.61
CA VAL A 29 7.31 -8.50 -11.03
C VAL A 29 7.00 -8.71 -9.57
N ARG A 30 7.75 -8.03 -8.70
CA ARG A 30 7.72 -8.26 -7.25
C ARG A 30 6.59 -7.47 -6.60
N LEU A 31 5.36 -7.95 -6.76
CA LEU A 31 4.15 -7.36 -6.14
C LEU A 31 3.86 -8.01 -4.79
N GLY A 32 3.82 -7.21 -3.73
CA GLY A 32 3.61 -7.65 -2.35
C GLY A 32 2.15 -7.68 -1.92
N ALA A 33 1.31 -6.83 -2.49
CA ALA A 33 -0.12 -6.70 -2.19
C ALA A 33 -1.03 -7.05 -3.38
N TRP A 34 -0.60 -6.79 -4.61
CA TRP A 34 -1.31 -7.16 -5.83
C TRP A 34 -0.92 -8.56 -6.29
N ASP A 35 -1.82 -9.18 -7.05
CA ASP A 35 -1.61 -10.48 -7.67
C ASP A 35 -1.40 -10.33 -9.18
N TYR A 36 -0.17 -10.56 -9.65
CA TYR A 36 0.20 -10.34 -11.05
C TYR A 36 -0.50 -11.33 -12.00
N GLU A 37 -0.62 -12.60 -11.61
CA GLU A 37 -1.28 -13.62 -12.42
C GLU A 37 -2.77 -13.32 -12.55
N TRP A 38 -3.41 -12.91 -11.45
CA TRP A 38 -4.78 -12.42 -11.45
C TRP A 38 -4.95 -11.23 -12.39
N MET A 39 -4.08 -10.23 -12.31
CA MET A 39 -4.13 -9.06 -13.20
C MET A 39 -4.02 -9.46 -14.67
N GLN A 40 -3.13 -10.40 -15.02
CA GLN A 40 -3.02 -10.94 -16.37
C GLN A 40 -4.31 -11.65 -16.80
N ASN A 41 -4.91 -12.45 -15.91
CA ASN A 41 -6.18 -13.13 -16.17
C ASN A 41 -7.31 -12.12 -16.41
N VAL A 42 -7.43 -11.08 -15.59
CA VAL A 42 -8.43 -10.01 -15.77
C VAL A 42 -8.19 -9.26 -17.08
N LYS A 43 -6.94 -8.95 -17.43
CA LYS A 43 -6.60 -8.29 -18.69
C LYS A 43 -7.01 -9.15 -19.91
N ASN A 44 -6.73 -10.44 -19.86
CA ASN A 44 -7.11 -11.38 -20.92
C ASN A 44 -8.64 -11.53 -21.03
N ASP A 45 -9.34 -11.58 -19.90
CA ASP A 45 -10.81 -11.62 -19.86
C ASP A 45 -11.42 -10.37 -20.52
N LEU A 46 -10.94 -9.17 -20.15
CA LEU A 46 -11.38 -7.91 -20.78
C LEU A 46 -11.12 -7.89 -22.29
N HIS A 47 -9.96 -8.37 -22.75
CA HIS A 47 -9.64 -8.48 -24.18
C HIS A 47 -10.52 -9.49 -24.92
N ALA A 48 -10.96 -10.55 -24.25
CA ALA A 48 -11.86 -11.55 -24.79
C ALA A 48 -13.34 -11.13 -24.77
N GLY A 49 -13.65 -9.92 -24.27
CA GLY A 49 -15.02 -9.40 -24.17
C GLY A 49 -15.76 -9.79 -22.88
N GLY A 50 -15.04 -10.21 -21.84
CA GLY A 50 -15.61 -10.46 -20.52
C GLY A 50 -16.18 -9.18 -19.89
N GLU A 51 -17.42 -9.24 -19.40
CA GLU A 51 -18.14 -8.06 -18.91
C GLU A 51 -17.93 -7.80 -17.41
N LYS A 52 -17.52 -8.82 -16.66
CA LYS A 52 -17.50 -8.80 -15.18
C LYS A 52 -16.67 -7.65 -14.61
N TYR A 53 -15.50 -7.39 -15.19
CA TYR A 53 -14.55 -6.38 -14.70
C TYR A 53 -14.63 -5.05 -15.46
N VAL A 54 -15.52 -4.92 -16.46
CA VAL A 54 -15.69 -3.69 -17.24
C VAL A 54 -16.01 -2.47 -16.37
N PRO A 55 -16.88 -2.54 -15.34
CA PRO A 55 -17.16 -1.37 -14.53
C PRO A 55 -15.92 -0.87 -13.75
N ALA A 56 -15.17 -1.77 -13.12
CA ALA A 56 -13.92 -1.42 -12.41
C ALA A 56 -12.84 -0.92 -13.37
N TYR A 57 -12.72 -1.53 -14.54
CA TYR A 57 -11.80 -1.09 -15.58
C TYR A 57 -12.15 0.33 -16.07
N ASN A 58 -13.41 0.60 -16.38
CA ASN A 58 -13.84 1.93 -16.83
C ASN A 58 -13.59 3.00 -15.76
N GLN A 59 -13.88 2.70 -14.48
CA GLN A 59 -13.57 3.63 -13.40
C GLN A 59 -12.07 3.88 -13.26
N LEU A 60 -11.24 2.83 -13.39
CA LEU A 60 -9.79 2.97 -13.41
C LEU A 60 -9.32 3.90 -14.54
N ILE A 61 -9.89 3.80 -15.75
CA ILE A 61 -9.54 4.68 -16.87
C ILE A 61 -9.93 6.13 -16.57
N ILE A 62 -11.12 6.37 -16.01
CA ILE A 62 -11.55 7.72 -15.59
C ILE A 62 -10.54 8.31 -14.59
N ASP A 63 -10.20 7.56 -13.55
CA ASP A 63 -9.26 8.00 -12.52
C ASP A 63 -7.85 8.26 -13.11
N ALA A 64 -7.42 7.43 -14.06
CA ALA A 64 -6.13 7.57 -14.73
C ALA A 64 -6.10 8.77 -15.69
N ASP A 65 -7.18 9.05 -16.40
CA ASP A 65 -7.31 10.23 -17.26
C ASP A 65 -7.32 11.52 -16.43
N GLU A 66 -7.97 11.53 -15.27
CA GLU A 66 -7.89 12.65 -14.33
C GLU A 66 -6.45 12.87 -13.85
N ALA A 67 -5.76 11.80 -13.44
CA ALA A 67 -4.37 11.87 -13.01
C ALA A 67 -3.41 12.27 -14.14
N LEU A 68 -3.67 11.84 -15.39
CA LEU A 68 -2.90 12.17 -16.58
C LEU A 68 -2.90 13.68 -16.85
N ASN A 69 -4.08 14.29 -16.71
CA ASN A 69 -4.30 15.72 -16.90
C ASN A 69 -4.01 16.55 -15.64
N GLY A 70 -3.66 15.90 -14.52
CA GLY A 70 -3.33 16.52 -13.25
C GLY A 70 -1.91 17.09 -13.18
N GLY A 71 -1.69 17.92 -12.16
CA GLY A 71 -0.36 18.45 -11.82
C GLY A 71 0.55 17.43 -11.13
N VAL A 72 1.76 17.86 -10.80
CA VAL A 72 2.71 17.09 -10.00
C VAL A 72 2.53 17.38 -8.50
N PHE A 73 3.03 16.47 -7.65
CA PHE A 73 2.90 16.56 -6.20
C PHE A 73 4.28 16.57 -5.55
N SER A 74 4.44 17.37 -4.51
CA SER A 74 5.71 17.51 -3.79
C SER A 74 5.48 17.92 -2.35
N VAL A 75 6.36 17.50 -1.44
CA VAL A 75 6.40 18.01 -0.07
C VAL A 75 6.86 19.48 -0.03
N THR A 76 7.54 20.00 -1.04
CA THR A 76 7.98 21.41 -1.04
C THR A 76 6.86 22.40 -1.35
N ASN A 77 5.69 21.90 -1.79
CA ASN A 77 4.49 22.67 -2.12
C ASN A 77 3.76 23.28 -0.91
N LYS A 78 3.98 22.73 0.30
CA LYS A 78 3.39 23.31 1.52
C LYS A 78 3.90 24.74 1.75
N ASN A 79 3.03 25.61 2.27
CA ASN A 79 3.41 26.98 2.62
C ASN A 79 4.24 27.03 3.91
N LEU A 80 3.97 26.11 4.84
CA LEU A 80 4.66 26.05 6.13
C LEU A 80 6.01 25.35 6.00
N VAL A 81 7.03 25.90 6.66
CA VAL A 81 8.35 25.28 6.74
C VAL A 81 8.38 24.33 7.94
N PRO A 82 8.84 23.07 7.79
CA PRO A 82 9.01 22.15 8.91
C PRO A 82 9.93 22.70 10.00
N PRO A 83 9.83 22.17 11.24
CA PRO A 83 10.70 22.57 12.35
C PRO A 83 12.21 22.42 12.09
N SER A 84 12.63 21.53 11.16
CA SER A 84 14.01 21.44 10.68
C SER A 84 14.51 22.65 9.89
N SER A 85 13.61 23.58 9.53
CA SER A 85 13.84 24.62 8.54
C SER A 85 14.10 24.10 7.12
N ASN A 86 13.74 22.85 6.81
CA ASN A 86 13.92 22.24 5.50
C ASN A 86 12.58 21.79 4.88
N LYS A 87 12.20 22.36 3.73
CA LYS A 87 10.93 22.04 3.04
C LYS A 87 10.86 20.62 2.47
N HIS A 88 12.01 19.94 2.28
CA HIS A 88 12.07 18.55 1.84
C HIS A 88 11.59 17.56 2.92
N ASP A 89 11.50 17.99 4.17
CA ASP A 89 11.00 17.12 5.22
C ASP A 89 9.47 17.05 5.17
N TYR A 90 8.95 15.82 5.24
CA TYR A 90 7.50 15.60 5.33
C TYR A 90 6.98 16.12 6.67
N MET A 91 5.95 16.96 6.60
CA MET A 91 5.24 17.49 7.75
C MET A 91 3.75 17.24 7.60
N SER A 92 3.14 16.75 8.67
CA SER A 92 1.68 16.62 8.78
C SER A 92 1.22 16.96 10.19
N MET A 93 -0.10 17.08 10.36
CA MET A 93 -0.72 17.39 11.64
C MET A 93 -1.59 16.21 12.09
N GLY A 94 -1.59 15.94 13.40
CA GLY A 94 -2.48 14.93 13.97
C GLY A 94 -3.94 15.26 13.61
N PRO A 95 -4.69 14.34 12.97
CA PRO A 95 -5.95 14.68 12.30
C PRO A 95 -7.05 15.14 13.25
N TYR A 96 -6.95 14.78 14.53
CA TYR A 96 -8.00 15.01 15.54
C TYR A 96 -7.64 16.14 16.52
N TRP A 97 -6.70 17.02 16.17
CA TRP A 97 -6.28 18.11 17.02
C TRP A 97 -6.82 19.44 16.50
N TRP A 98 -7.51 20.17 17.36
CA TRP A 98 -8.22 21.41 17.04
C TRP A 98 -7.76 22.55 17.94
N PRO A 99 -7.81 23.81 17.47
CA PRO A 99 -7.59 24.97 18.34
C PRO A 99 -8.50 24.92 19.58
N ASP A 100 -7.94 25.26 20.75
CA ASP A 100 -8.69 25.36 22.00
C ASP A 100 -9.52 26.66 22.00
N PRO A 101 -10.87 26.61 21.94
CA PRO A 101 -11.70 27.82 21.93
C PRO A 101 -11.63 28.62 23.24
N LYS A 102 -11.02 28.07 24.30
CA LYS A 102 -10.82 28.77 25.59
C LYS A 102 -9.53 29.59 25.63
N LYS A 103 -8.74 29.59 24.56
CA LYS A 103 -7.44 30.25 24.46
C LYS A 103 -7.48 31.29 23.34
N GLU A 104 -6.88 32.46 23.59
CA GLU A 104 -6.89 33.57 22.63
C GLU A 104 -6.17 33.22 21.31
N ASP A 105 -5.09 32.45 21.41
CA ASP A 105 -4.30 31.94 20.27
C ASP A 105 -4.70 30.52 19.83
N GLY A 106 -5.67 29.91 20.52
CA GLY A 106 -6.11 28.54 20.28
C GLY A 106 -5.11 27.45 20.69
N LEU A 107 -4.04 27.78 21.45
CA LEU A 107 -2.97 26.84 21.81
C LEU A 107 -2.94 26.47 23.31
N PRO A 108 -2.46 25.25 23.65
CA PRO A 108 -2.17 24.13 22.74
C PRO A 108 -3.47 23.56 22.15
N TYR A 109 -3.37 22.89 21.00
CA TYR A 109 -4.54 22.22 20.42
C TYR A 109 -5.08 21.14 21.36
N ILE A 110 -6.38 20.85 21.25
CA ILE A 110 -7.10 19.82 22.02
C ILE A 110 -7.59 18.70 21.10
N ARG A 111 -7.64 17.48 21.65
CA ARG A 111 -8.05 16.28 20.89
C ARG A 111 -9.57 16.15 20.82
N ARG A 112 -10.10 15.87 19.62
CA ARG A 112 -11.50 15.50 19.34
C ARG A 112 -11.52 14.24 18.48
N ASP A 113 -11.63 13.07 19.12
CA ASP A 113 -11.43 11.79 18.45
C ASP A 113 -12.42 11.56 17.31
N GLY A 114 -11.92 11.19 16.13
CA GLY A 114 -12.74 10.97 14.94
C GLY A 114 -13.17 12.25 14.20
N GLU A 115 -13.03 13.44 14.78
CA GLU A 115 -13.32 14.72 14.12
C GLU A 115 -12.07 15.27 13.40
N ILE A 116 -12.05 15.18 12.07
CA ILE A 116 -10.88 15.59 11.27
C ILE A 116 -10.81 17.11 11.17
N ASN A 117 -9.71 17.71 11.63
CA ASN A 117 -9.40 19.13 11.41
C ASN A 117 -8.90 19.34 9.97
N PRO A 118 -9.60 20.12 9.12
CA PRO A 118 -9.20 20.35 7.72
C PRO A 118 -7.90 21.15 7.55
N GLU A 119 -7.37 21.80 8.61
CA GLU A 119 -6.07 22.46 8.54
C GLU A 119 -4.93 21.51 8.17
N ARG A 120 -5.09 20.21 8.44
CA ARG A 120 -4.14 19.17 8.02
C ARG A 120 -3.94 19.12 6.50
N ASP A 121 -4.93 19.54 5.72
CA ASP A 121 -4.89 19.45 4.24
C ASP A 121 -4.01 20.54 3.62
N LYS A 122 -3.57 21.52 4.43
CA LYS A 122 -2.57 22.53 4.07
C LYS A 122 -1.12 21.99 4.14
N LEU A 123 -0.95 20.73 4.55
CA LEU A 123 0.33 20.05 4.76
C LEU A 123 0.50 18.87 3.79
N ASP A 124 1.53 18.04 4.00
CA ASP A 124 1.99 17.09 2.99
C ASP A 124 1.12 15.85 2.82
N SER A 125 0.25 15.53 3.80
CA SER A 125 -0.59 14.34 3.71
C SER A 125 -1.47 14.33 2.46
N SER A 126 -2.00 15.49 2.05
CA SER A 126 -2.81 15.62 0.83
C SER A 126 -1.97 15.39 -0.43
N GLN A 127 -0.77 15.98 -0.50
CA GLN A 127 0.15 15.82 -1.62
C GLN A 127 0.59 14.36 -1.79
N LYS A 128 0.99 13.70 -0.69
CA LYS A 128 1.38 12.28 -0.69
C LYS A 128 0.21 11.37 -1.10
N ASN A 129 -1.00 11.62 -0.59
CA ASN A 129 -2.15 10.81 -0.97
C ASN A 129 -2.49 10.94 -2.46
N LYS A 130 -2.41 12.16 -3.02
CA LYS A 130 -2.59 12.40 -4.46
C LYS A 130 -1.51 11.72 -5.30
N LEU A 131 -0.25 11.76 -4.87
CA LEU A 131 0.83 11.01 -5.51
C LEU A 131 0.51 9.51 -5.57
N ILE A 132 0.18 8.89 -4.42
CA ILE A 132 -0.04 7.45 -4.34
C ILE A 132 -1.22 7.04 -5.21
N THR A 133 -2.34 7.78 -5.13
CA THR A 133 -3.52 7.53 -5.97
C THR A 133 -3.21 7.70 -7.46
N GLY A 134 -2.52 8.78 -7.84
CA GLY A 134 -2.15 9.05 -9.21
C GLY A 134 -1.23 7.97 -9.79
N VAL A 135 -0.12 7.66 -9.12
CA VAL A 135 0.81 6.61 -9.55
C VAL A 135 0.11 5.25 -9.63
N ARG A 136 -0.74 4.89 -8.66
CA ARG A 136 -1.53 3.66 -8.73
C ARG A 136 -2.40 3.62 -9.97
N SER A 137 -3.26 4.62 -10.17
CA SER A 137 -4.22 4.63 -11.28
C SER A 137 -3.52 4.63 -12.63
N LEU A 138 -2.46 5.44 -12.79
CA LEU A 138 -1.67 5.52 -14.01
C LEU A 138 -0.92 4.21 -14.31
N SER A 139 -0.25 3.62 -13.32
CA SER A 139 0.48 2.36 -13.50
C SER A 139 -0.45 1.19 -13.85
N LEU A 140 -1.62 1.10 -13.22
CA LEU A 140 -2.61 0.07 -13.54
C LEU A 140 -3.24 0.31 -14.92
N ALA A 141 -3.61 1.56 -15.25
CA ALA A 141 -4.17 1.89 -16.57
C ALA A 141 -3.16 1.60 -17.68
N TRP A 142 -1.88 1.93 -17.49
CA TRP A 142 -0.82 1.52 -18.41
C TRP A 142 -0.78 0.00 -18.57
N PHE A 143 -0.80 -0.76 -17.47
CA PHE A 143 -0.75 -2.22 -17.55
C PHE A 143 -1.93 -2.81 -18.33
N PHE A 144 -3.16 -2.33 -18.11
CA PHE A 144 -4.34 -2.87 -18.79
C PHE A 144 -4.46 -2.40 -20.25
N THR A 145 -4.05 -1.17 -20.58
CA THR A 145 -4.24 -0.58 -21.92
C THR A 145 -3.03 -0.68 -22.84
N GLY A 146 -1.83 -0.75 -22.28
CA GLY A 146 -0.57 -0.54 -23.01
C GLY A 146 -0.29 0.91 -23.39
N ASN A 147 -1.12 1.88 -22.97
CA ASN A 147 -0.92 3.29 -23.31
C ASN A 147 0.25 3.91 -22.53
N GLU A 148 1.35 4.20 -23.24
CA GLU A 148 2.58 4.76 -22.67
C GLU A 148 2.41 6.13 -22.02
N SER A 149 1.39 6.92 -22.40
CA SER A 149 1.12 8.22 -21.77
C SER A 149 0.89 8.10 -20.26
N TYR A 150 0.19 7.05 -19.81
CA TYR A 150 -0.02 6.82 -18.38
C TYR A 150 1.29 6.47 -17.67
N ALA A 151 2.12 5.59 -18.25
CA ALA A 151 3.41 5.23 -17.67
C ALA A 151 4.36 6.43 -17.57
N ASN A 152 4.41 7.25 -18.63
CA ASN A 152 5.23 8.45 -18.67
C ASN A 152 4.80 9.46 -17.59
N LYS A 153 3.49 9.64 -17.38
CA LYS A 153 2.99 10.49 -16.29
C LYS A 153 3.31 9.93 -14.91
N ALA A 154 3.13 8.62 -14.70
CA ALA A 154 3.48 8.00 -13.43
C ALA A 154 4.98 8.18 -13.11
N ALA A 155 5.84 8.04 -14.12
CA ALA A 155 7.28 8.27 -13.99
C ALA A 155 7.61 9.74 -13.66
N GLU A 156 6.92 10.71 -14.28
CA GLU A 156 7.04 12.14 -13.92
C GLU A 156 6.71 12.37 -12.43
N LEU A 157 5.59 11.84 -11.95
CA LEU A 157 5.20 12.00 -10.55
C LEU A 157 6.24 11.42 -9.57
N LEU A 158 6.84 10.28 -9.92
CA LEU A 158 7.89 9.65 -9.12
C LEU A 158 9.21 10.44 -9.13
N ARG A 159 9.61 11.00 -10.28
CA ARG A 159 10.80 11.87 -10.38
C ARG A 159 10.67 13.07 -9.44
N VAL A 160 9.55 13.79 -9.53
CA VAL A 160 9.29 14.98 -8.71
C VAL A 160 9.34 14.65 -7.22
N TRP A 161 8.72 13.55 -6.80
CA TRP A 161 8.65 13.23 -5.37
C TRP A 161 9.93 12.63 -4.79
N PHE A 162 10.71 11.86 -5.56
CA PHE A 162 11.80 11.05 -5.03
C PHE A 162 13.19 11.44 -5.48
N LEU A 163 13.33 12.10 -6.64
CA LEU A 163 14.61 12.25 -7.33
C LEU A 163 15.00 13.72 -7.55
N ASP A 164 14.04 14.55 -7.97
CA ASP A 164 14.32 15.93 -8.36
C ASP A 164 14.78 16.75 -7.14
N GLU A 165 15.97 17.34 -7.22
CA GLU A 165 16.64 18.00 -6.10
C GLU A 165 15.83 19.16 -5.50
N GLU A 166 14.97 19.82 -6.29
CA GLU A 166 14.15 20.94 -5.84
C GLU A 166 12.85 20.52 -5.13
N THR A 167 12.43 19.25 -5.28
CA THR A 167 11.10 18.80 -4.86
C THR A 167 11.07 17.52 -4.04
N LEU A 168 12.18 16.76 -4.02
CA LEU A 168 12.19 15.45 -3.38
C LEU A 168 11.76 15.49 -1.91
N MET A 169 11.12 14.43 -1.46
CA MET A 169 10.89 14.21 -0.03
C MET A 169 12.15 13.61 0.61
N HIS A 170 12.54 14.03 1.81
CA HIS A 170 13.54 13.30 2.58
C HIS A 170 12.98 11.99 3.15
N PRO A 171 13.80 10.92 3.25
CA PRO A 171 13.31 9.57 3.58
C PRO A 171 13.09 9.36 5.08
N HIS A 172 12.25 10.18 5.72
CA HIS A 172 11.84 10.04 7.13
C HIS A 172 10.49 10.72 7.42
N LEU A 173 9.91 10.44 8.59
CA LEU A 173 8.64 11.03 9.08
C LEU A 173 8.80 11.73 10.44
N GLU A 174 9.96 12.32 10.71
CA GLU A 174 10.26 13.04 11.97
C GLU A 174 9.23 14.13 12.34
N TYR A 175 8.60 14.78 11.36
CA TYR A 175 7.62 15.84 11.57
C TYR A 175 6.19 15.42 11.20
N ALA A 176 5.94 14.11 11.17
CA ALA A 176 4.62 13.58 10.92
C ALA A 176 3.73 13.71 12.16
N GLN A 177 2.49 14.10 11.90
CA GLN A 177 1.42 14.32 12.87
C GLN A 177 1.83 15.18 14.08
N GLY A 178 2.58 16.26 13.84
CA GLY A 178 2.81 17.30 14.84
C GLY A 178 1.50 17.86 15.39
N ILE A 179 1.57 18.46 16.57
CA ILE A 179 0.44 19.09 17.24
C ILE A 179 0.84 20.51 17.62
N PRO A 180 0.20 21.55 17.05
CA PRO A 180 0.48 22.93 17.40
C PRO A 180 0.41 23.18 18.92
N GLY A 181 1.49 23.78 19.45
CA GLY A 181 1.65 24.06 20.88
C GLY A 181 2.06 22.86 21.75
N ILE A 182 2.29 21.66 21.18
CA ILE A 182 2.66 20.46 21.95
C ILE A 182 3.92 19.78 21.42
N THR A 183 3.94 19.34 20.15
CA THR A 183 5.06 18.56 19.61
C THR A 183 5.25 18.80 18.11
N PRO A 184 6.50 18.87 17.60
CA PRO A 184 6.78 19.02 16.17
C PRO A 184 6.46 17.78 15.32
N GLY A 185 6.43 16.61 15.94
CA GLY A 185 6.16 15.31 15.31
C GLY A 185 5.96 14.23 16.39
N ARG A 186 5.50 13.05 15.99
CA ARG A 186 5.26 11.93 16.93
C ARG A 186 5.31 10.58 16.23
N PHE A 187 5.63 9.54 17.00
CA PHE A 187 5.75 8.17 16.48
C PHE A 187 4.48 7.66 15.77
N ILE A 188 3.28 7.99 16.29
CA ILE A 188 2.01 7.66 15.63
C ILE A 188 1.79 8.37 14.29
N GLY A 189 2.65 9.31 13.91
CA GLY A 189 2.70 9.87 12.56
C GLY A 189 3.27 8.91 11.52
N VAL A 190 3.95 7.83 11.91
CA VAL A 190 4.44 6.78 11.00
C VAL A 190 3.29 6.17 10.20
N ILE A 191 2.09 6.07 10.78
CA ILE A 191 0.88 5.59 10.09
C ILE A 191 0.54 6.37 8.82
N ASP A 192 0.98 7.63 8.69
CA ASP A 192 0.72 8.43 7.50
C ASP A 192 1.22 7.71 6.24
N ALA A 193 2.34 7.00 6.32
CA ALA A 193 2.93 6.34 5.17
C ALA A 193 2.48 4.88 5.00
N THR A 194 1.49 4.40 5.77
CA THR A 194 0.93 3.05 5.63
C THR A 194 0.61 2.71 4.17
N SER A 195 0.03 3.65 3.42
CA SER A 195 -0.33 3.50 2.00
C SER A 195 0.86 3.30 1.04
N PHE A 196 2.11 3.40 1.50
CA PHE A 196 3.28 3.01 0.71
C PHE A 196 3.24 1.54 0.29
N TYR A 197 2.47 0.67 0.95
CA TYR A 197 2.24 -0.70 0.47
C TYR A 197 1.66 -0.75 -0.94
N VAL A 198 0.81 0.21 -1.32
CA VAL A 198 0.25 0.33 -2.67
C VAL A 198 1.27 0.95 -3.62
N LEU A 199 2.00 1.96 -3.14
CA LEU A 199 2.95 2.69 -3.95
C LEU A 199 4.10 1.80 -4.44
N VAL A 200 4.65 0.95 -3.57
CA VAL A 200 5.77 0.07 -3.96
C VAL A 200 5.37 -0.96 -5.01
N ASP A 201 4.13 -1.46 -4.98
CA ASP A 201 3.59 -2.34 -6.01
C ASP A 201 3.37 -1.57 -7.33
N ALA A 202 2.85 -0.35 -7.27
CA ALA A 202 2.68 0.51 -8.44
C ALA A 202 4.02 0.86 -9.11
N ILE A 203 5.07 1.10 -8.31
CA ILE A 203 6.44 1.33 -8.78
C ILE A 203 6.97 0.04 -9.42
N ALA A 204 6.90 -1.10 -8.73
CA ALA A 204 7.38 -2.38 -9.26
C ALA A 204 6.71 -2.76 -10.58
N LEU A 205 5.40 -2.49 -10.72
CA LEU A 205 4.70 -2.66 -11.99
C LEU A 205 5.24 -1.70 -13.07
N LEU A 206 5.38 -0.42 -12.73
CA LEU A 206 5.84 0.61 -13.66
C LEU A 206 7.29 0.39 -14.16
N GLU A 207 8.16 -0.22 -13.35
CA GLU A 207 9.54 -0.58 -13.76
C GLU A 207 9.56 -1.42 -15.05
N THR A 208 8.49 -2.18 -15.31
CA THR A 208 8.34 -3.00 -16.52
C THR A 208 7.91 -2.22 -17.78
N SER A 209 7.57 -0.92 -17.64
CA SER A 209 7.12 -0.09 -18.76
C SER A 209 8.25 0.55 -19.58
N GLY A 210 9.46 0.63 -19.02
CA GLY A 210 10.56 1.38 -19.61
C GLY A 210 10.47 2.91 -19.45
N ALA A 211 9.41 3.44 -18.82
CA ALA A 211 9.24 4.88 -18.60
C ALA A 211 10.23 5.47 -17.57
N LEU A 212 10.86 4.61 -16.75
CA LEU A 212 11.95 4.94 -15.84
C LEU A 212 13.25 4.30 -16.33
N THR A 213 14.31 5.10 -16.42
CA THR A 213 15.66 4.60 -16.68
C THR A 213 16.17 3.75 -15.53
N ALA A 214 17.16 2.88 -15.78
CA ALA A 214 17.77 2.07 -14.72
C ALA A 214 18.32 2.92 -13.55
N SER A 215 18.87 4.10 -13.83
CA SER A 215 19.36 5.01 -12.79
C SER A 215 18.23 5.60 -11.94
N GLU A 216 17.08 5.92 -12.53
CA GLU A 216 15.92 6.45 -11.81
C GLU A 216 15.31 5.37 -10.91
N GLN A 217 15.20 4.13 -11.42
CA GLN A 217 14.74 2.99 -10.63
C GLN A 217 15.65 2.74 -9.42
N GLU A 218 16.98 2.78 -9.60
CA GLU A 218 17.94 2.65 -8.51
C GLU A 218 17.83 3.83 -7.52
N GLY A 219 17.64 5.06 -8.02
CA GLY A 219 17.44 6.24 -7.17
C GLY A 219 16.22 6.11 -6.26
N ILE A 220 15.09 5.65 -6.80
CA ILE A 220 13.85 5.42 -6.05
C ILE A 220 14.04 4.27 -5.03
N LYS A 221 14.64 3.14 -5.43
CA LYS A 221 14.97 2.04 -4.52
C LYS A 221 15.91 2.49 -3.40
N SER A 222 16.91 3.30 -3.72
CA SER A 222 17.81 3.91 -2.74
C SER A 222 17.08 4.83 -1.77
N TRP A 223 16.07 5.58 -2.21
CA TRP A 223 15.20 6.35 -1.32
C TRP A 223 14.45 5.44 -0.34
N PHE A 224 13.79 4.39 -0.85
CA PHE A 224 13.07 3.43 0.00
C PHE A 224 13.99 2.68 0.96
N LYS A 225 15.24 2.39 0.56
CA LYS A 225 16.25 1.78 1.45
C LYS A 225 16.61 2.71 2.61
N ARG A 226 16.80 4.01 2.35
CA ARG A 226 17.04 5.00 3.41
C ARG A 226 15.82 5.15 4.33
N TYR A 227 14.62 5.20 3.75
CA TYR A 227 13.38 5.31 4.51
C TYR A 227 13.14 4.08 5.37
N PHE A 228 13.34 2.89 4.81
CA PHE A 228 13.21 1.63 5.53
C PHE A 228 14.19 1.54 6.71
N ARG A 229 15.44 1.94 6.50
CA ARG A 229 16.43 2.04 7.59
C ARG A 229 15.94 2.98 8.69
N TRP A 230 15.49 4.18 8.34
CA TRP A 230 14.90 5.10 9.31
C TRP A 230 13.70 4.48 10.03
N LEU A 231 12.80 3.80 9.32
CA LEU A 231 11.60 3.18 9.87
C LEU A 231 11.90 2.07 10.90
N VAL A 232 13.00 1.34 10.76
CA VAL A 232 13.35 0.24 11.67
C VAL A 232 14.35 0.63 12.76
N GLU A 233 15.11 1.73 12.58
CA GLU A 233 16.14 2.18 13.53
C GLU A 233 15.75 3.42 14.35
N SER A 234 14.85 4.28 13.85
CA SER A 234 14.47 5.53 14.54
C SER A 234 13.60 5.27 15.78
N GLU A 235 13.65 6.21 16.73
CA GLU A 235 12.77 6.18 17.91
C GLU A 235 11.28 6.19 17.51
N HIS A 236 10.91 6.96 16.49
CA HIS A 236 9.53 6.98 15.98
C HIS A 236 9.11 5.63 15.41
N GLY A 237 9.96 5.00 14.58
CA GLY A 237 9.70 3.69 14.04
C GLY A 237 9.57 2.60 15.11
N VAL A 238 10.51 2.58 16.06
CA VAL A 238 10.52 1.60 17.17
C VAL A 238 9.30 1.76 18.09
N ASN A 239 8.90 3.00 18.39
CA ASN A 239 7.74 3.25 19.23
C ASN A 239 6.43 2.88 18.52
N GLU A 240 6.31 3.11 17.21
CA GLU A 240 5.14 2.68 16.41
C GLU A 240 5.04 1.14 16.34
N ASP A 241 6.16 0.43 16.10
CA ASP A 241 6.21 -1.04 16.08
C ASP A 241 5.75 -1.67 17.41
N ASN A 242 6.00 -0.98 18.52
CA ASN A 242 5.67 -1.43 19.88
C ASN A 242 4.36 -0.88 20.42
N TYR A 243 3.62 -0.09 19.63
CA TYR A 243 2.32 0.41 20.04
C TYR A 243 1.28 -0.71 20.12
N LYS A 244 0.19 -0.52 20.87
CA LYS A 244 -0.70 -1.60 21.31
C LYS A 244 -2.05 -1.68 20.59
N ASN A 245 -2.20 -1.00 19.47
CA ASN A 245 -3.41 -1.01 18.65
C ASN A 245 -3.08 -1.08 17.14
N ASN A 246 -4.06 -0.74 16.30
CA ASN A 246 -3.95 -0.70 14.84
C ASN A 246 -2.68 -0.06 14.26
N HIS A 247 -2.07 0.91 14.93
CA HIS A 247 -0.82 1.54 14.46
C HIS A 247 0.31 0.53 14.27
N SER A 248 0.46 -0.43 15.19
CA SER A 248 1.54 -1.42 15.10
C SER A 248 1.30 -2.47 14.00
N VAL A 249 0.03 -2.74 13.65
CA VAL A 249 -0.33 -3.61 12.52
C VAL A 249 -0.14 -2.85 11.20
N ALA A 250 -0.43 -1.54 11.19
CA ALA A 250 -0.14 -0.64 10.06
C ALA A 250 1.37 -0.51 9.83
N TYR A 251 2.18 -0.46 10.89
CA TYR A 251 3.63 -0.54 10.84
C TYR A 251 4.09 -1.85 10.19
N ASP A 252 3.55 -3.00 10.61
CA ASP A 252 3.88 -4.30 10.03
C ASP A 252 3.55 -4.33 8.53
N LEU A 253 2.40 -3.77 8.13
CA LEU A 253 2.00 -3.65 6.73
C LEU A 253 3.00 -2.83 5.92
N GLN A 254 3.32 -1.63 6.37
CA GLN A 254 4.26 -0.76 5.67
C GLN A 254 5.65 -1.39 5.60
N SER A 255 6.25 -1.74 6.73
CA SER A 255 7.63 -2.22 6.83
C SER A 255 7.83 -3.50 6.02
N SER A 256 6.92 -4.46 6.12
CA SER A 256 7.00 -5.69 5.34
C SER A 256 6.78 -5.47 3.83
N SER A 257 6.00 -4.47 3.42
CA SER A 257 5.81 -4.16 1.98
C SER A 257 7.07 -3.58 1.37
N ILE A 258 7.69 -2.64 2.08
CA ILE A 258 8.91 -1.98 1.64
C ILE A 258 10.07 -2.97 1.66
N ALA A 259 10.19 -3.79 2.71
CA ALA A 259 11.18 -4.86 2.76
C ALA A 259 11.04 -5.81 1.57
N TYR A 260 9.82 -6.30 1.31
CA TYR A 260 9.55 -7.15 0.16
C TYR A 260 9.96 -6.47 -1.14
N PHE A 261 9.52 -5.23 -1.40
CA PHE A 261 9.90 -4.44 -2.59
C PHE A 261 11.43 -4.32 -2.77
N LEU A 262 12.17 -4.12 -1.68
CA LEU A 262 13.63 -4.03 -1.68
C LEU A 262 14.34 -5.41 -1.80
N GLY A 263 13.59 -6.50 -1.86
CA GLY A 263 14.11 -7.87 -1.94
C GLY A 263 14.46 -8.52 -0.60
N ASP A 264 14.07 -7.90 0.53
CA ASP A 264 14.27 -8.43 1.88
C ASP A 264 13.07 -9.29 2.33
N GLU A 265 13.00 -10.50 1.76
CA GLU A 265 11.98 -11.49 2.09
C GLU A 265 12.13 -12.03 3.53
N ASP A 266 13.35 -12.06 4.06
CA ASP A 266 13.63 -12.53 5.41
C ASP A 266 13.02 -11.60 6.46
N PHE A 267 13.18 -10.28 6.30
CA PHE A 267 12.51 -9.30 7.15
C PHE A 267 11.00 -9.45 7.07
N THR A 268 10.48 -9.58 5.85
CA THR A 268 9.04 -9.77 5.58
C THR A 268 8.51 -10.99 6.34
N ALA A 269 9.16 -12.15 6.17
CA ALA A 269 8.79 -13.39 6.82
C ALA A 269 8.90 -13.31 8.35
N ARG A 270 9.94 -12.63 8.87
CA ARG A 270 10.10 -12.40 10.31
C ARG A 270 8.93 -11.60 10.89
N LYS A 271 8.54 -10.48 10.27
CA LYS A 271 7.42 -9.66 10.75
C LYS A 271 6.11 -10.45 10.76
N VAL A 272 5.86 -11.27 9.74
CA VAL A 272 4.68 -12.13 9.69
C VAL A 272 4.72 -13.20 10.80
N ARG A 273 5.88 -13.86 11.03
CA ARG A 273 6.04 -14.86 12.11
C ARG A 273 5.85 -14.27 13.51
N GLU A 274 6.16 -12.99 13.70
CA GLU A 274 5.95 -12.30 14.97
C GLU A 274 4.48 -11.93 15.23
N MET A 275 3.65 -11.84 14.18
CA MET A 275 2.28 -11.35 14.25
C MET A 275 1.39 -12.12 15.24
N PRO A 276 1.42 -13.46 15.33
CA PRO A 276 0.69 -14.20 16.35
C PRO A 276 0.92 -13.65 17.76
N ARG A 277 2.18 -13.64 18.21
CA ARG A 277 2.56 -13.24 19.57
C ARG A 277 2.43 -11.73 19.82
N ARG A 278 2.81 -10.90 18.85
CA ARG A 278 2.90 -9.44 19.03
C ARG A 278 1.60 -8.71 18.76
N ARG A 279 0.70 -9.30 17.97
CA ARG A 279 -0.51 -8.65 17.47
C ARG A 279 -1.76 -9.45 17.79
N ILE A 280 -1.87 -10.69 17.32
CA ILE A 280 -3.12 -11.48 17.46
C ILE A 280 -3.41 -11.81 18.93
N ASP A 281 -2.43 -12.32 19.68
CA ASP A 281 -2.58 -12.67 21.10
C ASP A 281 -3.08 -11.49 21.96
N PRO A 282 -2.47 -10.29 21.90
CA PRO A 282 -2.92 -9.16 22.72
C PRO A 282 -4.13 -8.39 22.17
N MET A 283 -4.43 -8.46 20.85
CA MET A 283 -5.42 -7.56 20.24
C MET A 283 -6.76 -8.23 19.89
N ILE A 284 -6.83 -9.56 19.82
CA ILE A 284 -8.04 -10.27 19.37
C ILE A 284 -8.57 -11.18 20.47
N GLU A 285 -9.78 -10.90 20.95
CA GLU A 285 -10.48 -11.70 21.96
C GLU A 285 -11.00 -13.04 21.41
N GLU A 286 -11.42 -13.93 22.32
CA GLU A 286 -11.96 -15.26 22.00
C GLU A 286 -13.11 -15.22 20.97
N ASP A 287 -13.90 -14.16 21.01
CA ASP A 287 -15.05 -13.92 20.15
C ASP A 287 -14.73 -13.04 18.93
N GLY A 288 -13.46 -12.66 18.75
CA GLY A 288 -13.01 -11.82 17.63
C GLY A 288 -13.03 -10.32 17.89
N ARG A 289 -13.54 -9.85 19.05
CA ARG A 289 -13.49 -8.43 19.38
C ARG A 289 -12.05 -7.90 19.42
N GLN A 290 -11.91 -6.62 19.06
CA GLN A 290 -10.66 -5.88 19.07
C GLN A 290 -10.75 -4.73 20.09
N PRO A 291 -10.44 -4.94 21.38
CA PRO A 291 -10.82 -4.01 22.46
C PRO A 291 -10.32 -2.58 22.27
N GLU A 292 -9.08 -2.39 21.85
CA GLU A 292 -8.47 -1.06 21.62
C GLU A 292 -9.10 -0.29 20.45
N GLU A 293 -9.78 -0.99 19.55
CA GLU A 293 -10.51 -0.39 18.44
C GLU A 293 -11.97 -0.08 18.83
N LEU A 294 -12.56 -0.88 19.73
CA LEU A 294 -13.94 -0.74 20.18
C LEU A 294 -14.18 0.45 21.13
N ILE A 295 -13.12 0.97 21.78
CA ILE A 295 -13.20 2.17 22.63
C ILE A 295 -13.21 3.49 21.85
N ARG A 296 -13.15 3.44 20.52
CA ARG A 296 -12.99 4.63 19.65
C ARG A 296 -14.34 5.16 19.19
N THR A 297 -14.40 6.46 18.89
CA THR A 297 -15.63 7.11 18.37
C THR A 297 -16.06 6.59 16.99
N LYS A 298 -15.15 5.92 16.27
CA LYS A 298 -15.37 5.22 14.98
C LYS A 298 -15.09 3.72 15.12
N ALA A 299 -15.67 3.08 16.14
CA ALA A 299 -15.29 1.73 16.59
C ALA A 299 -15.36 0.68 15.48
N PHE A 300 -16.42 0.70 14.66
CA PHE A 300 -16.58 -0.24 13.55
C PHE A 300 -15.50 0.02 12.48
N GLY A 301 -15.29 1.30 12.13
CA GLY A 301 -14.25 1.72 11.18
C GLY A 301 -12.84 1.31 11.60
N TYR A 302 -12.48 1.52 12.86
CA TYR A 302 -11.18 1.10 13.40
C TYR A 302 -11.01 -0.42 13.38
N SER A 303 -12.04 -1.17 13.77
CA SER A 303 -12.01 -2.63 13.79
C SER A 303 -11.85 -3.23 12.39
N VAL A 304 -12.60 -2.69 11.40
CA VAL A 304 -12.48 -3.10 9.99
C VAL A 304 -11.13 -2.70 9.41
N GLY A 305 -10.66 -1.48 9.68
CA GLY A 305 -9.37 -0.99 9.20
C GLY A 305 -8.19 -1.81 9.74
N ASN A 306 -8.19 -2.12 11.03
CA ASN A 306 -7.16 -2.95 11.66
C ASN A 306 -7.17 -4.38 11.12
N LEU A 307 -8.35 -5.01 11.01
CA LEU A 307 -8.47 -6.33 10.39
C LEU A 307 -8.00 -6.33 8.93
N GLY A 308 -8.28 -5.26 8.19
CA GLY A 308 -7.78 -5.06 6.84
C GLY A 308 -6.25 -5.01 6.78
N ASN A 309 -5.58 -4.41 7.77
CA ASN A 309 -4.12 -4.43 7.85
C ASN A 309 -3.60 -5.84 8.16
N PHE A 310 -4.22 -6.55 9.10
CA PHE A 310 -3.89 -7.95 9.40
C PHE A 310 -3.94 -8.85 8.16
N PHE A 311 -5.02 -8.78 7.39
CA PHE A 311 -5.17 -9.59 6.17
C PHE A 311 -4.09 -9.27 5.14
N ARG A 312 -3.79 -7.99 4.91
CA ARG A 312 -2.74 -7.57 3.95
C ARG A 312 -1.35 -8.03 4.37
N VAL A 313 -1.04 -8.04 5.67
CA VAL A 313 0.24 -8.59 6.17
C VAL A 313 0.25 -10.11 6.02
N GLY A 314 -0.86 -10.79 6.35
CA GLY A 314 -1.00 -12.24 6.22
C GLY A 314 -0.86 -12.75 4.78
N GLU A 315 -1.51 -12.09 3.82
CA GLU A 315 -1.40 -12.41 2.38
C GLU A 315 0.05 -12.34 1.89
N LYS A 316 0.78 -11.32 2.35
CA LYS A 316 2.22 -11.20 2.06
C LYS A 316 3.05 -12.30 2.70
N GLY A 317 2.64 -12.74 3.88
CA GLY A 317 3.15 -13.94 4.52
C GLY A 317 3.12 -15.16 3.60
N LEU A 318 2.01 -15.38 2.89
CA LEU A 318 1.87 -16.51 1.96
C LEU A 318 2.92 -16.45 0.85
N LYS A 319 3.28 -15.25 0.36
CA LYS A 319 4.34 -15.06 -0.67
C LYS A 319 5.73 -15.42 -0.17
N VAL A 320 5.97 -15.40 1.15
CA VAL A 320 7.27 -15.73 1.78
C VAL A 320 7.18 -17.01 2.65
N GLY A 321 6.19 -17.86 2.39
CA GLY A 321 6.06 -19.17 3.02
C GLY A 321 5.65 -19.15 4.50
N VAL A 322 4.98 -18.10 4.97
CA VAL A 322 4.48 -17.98 6.35
C VAL A 322 2.97 -17.77 6.35
N ASN A 323 2.21 -18.76 6.81
CA ASN A 323 0.75 -18.67 6.92
C ASN A 323 0.32 -18.41 8.37
N VAL A 324 -0.37 -17.29 8.61
CA VAL A 324 -0.92 -16.88 9.92
C VAL A 324 -2.43 -16.99 10.01
N PHE A 325 -3.14 -17.25 8.91
CA PHE A 325 -4.60 -17.20 8.87
C PHE A 325 -5.27 -18.30 9.69
N HIS A 326 -4.61 -19.46 9.83
CA HIS A 326 -5.09 -20.56 10.68
C HIS A 326 -4.58 -20.50 12.13
N TYR A 327 -3.85 -19.44 12.49
CA TYR A 327 -3.42 -19.25 13.88
C TYR A 327 -4.62 -18.94 14.78
N LYS A 328 -4.61 -19.56 15.96
CA LYS A 328 -5.59 -19.34 17.03
C LYS A 328 -4.82 -19.12 18.34
N ASN A 329 -5.11 -18.02 19.03
CA ASN A 329 -4.48 -17.73 20.32
C ASN A 329 -5.06 -18.64 21.43
N GLU A 330 -4.47 -18.61 22.63
CA GLU A 330 -4.84 -19.49 23.75
C GLU A 330 -6.33 -19.39 24.16
N LYS A 331 -6.91 -18.19 24.10
CA LYS A 331 -8.34 -17.94 24.39
C LYS A 331 -9.26 -18.26 23.22
N GLY A 332 -8.70 -18.48 22.04
CA GLY A 332 -9.40 -18.95 20.87
C GLY A 332 -9.76 -17.90 19.82
N GLY A 333 -9.25 -16.67 20.00
CA GLY A 333 -9.31 -15.60 19.01
C GLY A 333 -8.42 -15.90 17.80
N SER A 334 -8.87 -15.43 16.64
CA SER A 334 -8.18 -15.56 15.35
C SER A 334 -8.61 -14.44 14.40
N LEU A 335 -7.88 -14.27 13.29
CA LEU A 335 -8.29 -13.33 12.24
C LEU A 335 -9.67 -13.68 11.67
N GLN A 336 -9.97 -14.97 11.54
CA GLN A 336 -11.30 -15.42 11.10
C GLN A 336 -12.38 -15.07 12.12
N LYS A 337 -12.13 -15.24 13.42
CA LYS A 337 -13.09 -14.84 14.47
C LYS A 337 -13.33 -13.34 14.47
N ALA A 338 -12.29 -12.53 14.26
CA ALA A 338 -12.45 -11.09 14.13
C ALA A 338 -13.29 -10.70 12.91
N LEU A 339 -13.17 -11.43 11.80
CA LEU A 339 -14.04 -11.26 10.64
C LEU A 339 -15.49 -11.65 10.97
N ASP A 340 -15.70 -12.85 11.54
CA ASP A 340 -17.02 -13.35 11.95
C ASP A 340 -17.75 -12.37 12.87
N TYR A 341 -17.02 -11.78 13.81
CA TYR A 341 -17.56 -10.77 14.72
C TYR A 341 -18.04 -9.51 13.98
N LEU A 342 -17.34 -9.07 12.93
CA LEU A 342 -17.70 -7.85 12.20
C LEU A 342 -18.82 -8.10 11.18
N VAL A 343 -18.80 -9.23 10.48
CA VAL A 343 -19.81 -9.52 9.44
C VAL A 343 -21.22 -9.71 10.02
N GLN A 344 -21.36 -10.05 11.30
CA GLN A 344 -22.68 -10.18 11.94
C GLN A 344 -23.44 -8.85 12.02
N PHE A 345 -22.75 -7.71 11.88
CA PHE A 345 -23.34 -6.38 11.93
C PHE A 345 -23.66 -5.79 10.54
N ILE A 346 -23.44 -6.55 9.46
CA ILE A 346 -23.79 -6.10 8.11
C ILE A 346 -25.31 -5.85 8.02
N GLY A 347 -25.70 -4.65 7.62
CA GLY A 347 -27.08 -4.16 7.56
C GLY A 347 -27.73 -3.91 8.93
N LYS A 348 -26.94 -3.91 10.03
CA LYS A 348 -27.42 -3.92 11.41
C LYS A 348 -26.74 -2.85 12.27
N GLU A 349 -26.64 -1.64 11.74
CA GLU A 349 -26.06 -0.48 12.44
C GLU A 349 -26.72 -0.25 13.82
N ASP A 350 -28.04 -0.40 13.92
CA ASP A 350 -28.79 -0.24 15.18
C ASP A 350 -28.48 -1.33 16.23
N GLU A 351 -27.86 -2.44 15.84
CA GLU A 351 -27.42 -3.51 16.76
C GLU A 351 -25.98 -3.32 17.24
N TRP A 352 -25.23 -2.36 16.68
CA TRP A 352 -23.84 -2.10 17.04
C TRP A 352 -23.73 -1.44 18.43
N PRO A 353 -23.12 -2.09 19.44
CA PRO A 353 -23.17 -1.62 20.82
C PRO A 353 -22.08 -0.60 21.18
N TYR A 354 -21.36 -0.06 20.19
CA TYR A 354 -20.27 0.90 20.38
C TYR A 354 -20.50 2.17 19.58
N GLU A 355 -19.69 3.20 19.81
CA GLU A 355 -19.80 4.47 19.08
C GLU A 355 -19.32 4.33 17.62
N GLN A 356 -20.05 4.91 16.68
CA GLN A 356 -19.67 4.96 15.27
C GLN A 356 -20.17 6.28 14.65
N ILE A 357 -19.34 7.32 14.70
CA ILE A 357 -19.66 8.65 14.15
C ILE A 357 -19.35 8.80 12.65
N ALA A 358 -18.87 7.74 11.99
CA ALA A 358 -18.52 7.74 10.57
C ALA A 358 -19.45 6.84 9.76
N SER A 359 -19.48 7.05 8.44
CA SER A 359 -20.33 6.31 7.50
C SER A 359 -20.26 4.79 7.71
N TRP A 360 -21.42 4.20 7.94
CA TRP A 360 -21.60 2.76 8.08
C TRP A 360 -21.35 2.03 6.76
N GLU A 361 -22.07 2.41 5.70
CA GLU A 361 -21.99 1.78 4.37
C GLU A 361 -20.56 1.77 3.80
N HIS A 362 -19.83 2.89 3.91
CA HIS A 362 -18.43 2.92 3.47
C HIS A 362 -17.56 1.93 4.25
N THR A 363 -17.82 1.78 5.56
CA THR A 363 -17.10 0.82 6.41
C THR A 363 -17.46 -0.62 6.05
N GLU A 364 -18.72 -0.92 5.76
CA GLU A 364 -19.14 -2.23 5.26
C GLU A 364 -18.47 -2.60 3.95
N ASN A 365 -18.38 -1.67 3.01
CA ASN A 365 -17.72 -1.88 1.72
C ASN A 365 -16.24 -2.27 1.91
N ASN A 366 -15.53 -1.62 2.84
CA ASN A 366 -14.17 -2.01 3.21
C ASN A 366 -14.10 -3.41 3.84
N LEU A 367 -15.09 -3.78 4.65
CA LEU A 367 -15.22 -5.14 5.20
C LEU A 367 -15.49 -6.16 4.09
N GLY A 368 -16.29 -5.82 3.08
CA GLY A 368 -16.56 -6.66 1.91
C GLY A 368 -15.29 -7.07 1.16
N LEU A 369 -14.30 -6.17 1.06
CA LEU A 369 -12.99 -6.52 0.47
C LEU A 369 -12.23 -7.56 1.31
N ILE A 370 -12.39 -7.54 2.64
CA ILE A 370 -11.83 -8.56 3.54
C ILE A 370 -12.60 -9.88 3.36
N VAL A 371 -13.93 -9.84 3.26
CA VAL A 371 -14.78 -11.01 3.00
C VAL A 371 -14.38 -11.70 1.69
N ARG A 372 -14.17 -10.94 0.60
CA ARG A 372 -13.70 -11.48 -0.69
C ARG A 372 -12.39 -12.25 -0.54
N LYS A 373 -11.41 -11.67 0.16
CA LYS A 373 -10.11 -12.31 0.43
C LYS A 373 -10.25 -13.54 1.31
N ALA A 374 -11.08 -13.45 2.35
CA ALA A 374 -11.35 -14.53 3.28
C ALA A 374 -12.01 -15.74 2.60
N ALA A 375 -12.89 -15.52 1.62
CA ALA A 375 -13.46 -16.59 0.81
C ALA A 375 -12.35 -17.41 0.12
N CYS A 376 -11.32 -16.76 -0.44
CA CYS A 376 -10.15 -17.42 -1.03
C CYS A 376 -9.30 -18.14 0.02
N ILE A 377 -8.92 -17.43 1.08
CA ILE A 377 -7.95 -17.89 2.08
C ILE A 377 -8.48 -19.08 2.89
N TYR A 378 -9.76 -19.07 3.23
CA TYR A 378 -10.39 -20.09 4.07
C TYR A 378 -11.24 -21.08 3.28
N GLU A 379 -11.31 -20.94 1.95
CA GLU A 379 -12.20 -21.72 1.07
C GLU A 379 -13.65 -21.77 1.58
N ASN A 380 -14.15 -20.62 2.03
CA ASN A 380 -15.40 -20.53 2.78
C ASN A 380 -16.57 -20.06 1.90
N GLU A 381 -17.47 -20.98 1.57
CA GLU A 381 -18.65 -20.73 0.73
C GLU A 381 -19.63 -19.69 1.34
N ALA A 382 -19.67 -19.54 2.67
CA ALA A 382 -20.51 -18.53 3.31
C ALA A 382 -19.96 -17.11 3.09
N TYR A 383 -18.63 -16.92 3.13
CA TYR A 383 -18.01 -15.65 2.77
C TYR A 383 -18.15 -15.35 1.28
N GLN A 384 -18.02 -16.36 0.41
CA GLN A 384 -18.32 -16.21 -1.02
C GLN A 384 -19.72 -15.67 -1.23
N LYS A 385 -20.72 -16.35 -0.66
CA LYS A 385 -22.11 -15.98 -0.83
C LYS A 385 -22.39 -14.58 -0.28
N LEU A 386 -21.81 -14.24 0.88
CA LEU A 386 -21.90 -12.90 1.44
C LEU A 386 -21.31 -11.83 0.50
N TRP A 387 -20.15 -12.11 -0.12
CA TRP A 387 -19.57 -11.24 -1.13
C TRP A 387 -20.50 -11.05 -2.33
N GLU A 388 -21.01 -12.14 -2.89
CA GLU A 388 -21.87 -12.13 -4.08
C GLU A 388 -23.22 -11.44 -3.83
N ASP A 389 -23.87 -11.73 -2.71
CA ASP A 389 -25.22 -11.24 -2.40
C ASP A 389 -25.24 -9.76 -1.94
N VAL A 390 -24.16 -9.28 -1.30
CA VAL A 390 -24.15 -7.95 -0.66
C VAL A 390 -23.18 -6.98 -1.34
N PHE A 391 -21.95 -7.42 -1.61
CA PHE A 391 -20.84 -6.51 -1.91
C PHE A 391 -20.50 -6.42 -3.39
N LEU A 392 -20.71 -7.48 -4.17
CA LEU A 392 -20.30 -7.54 -5.57
C LEU A 392 -20.85 -6.35 -6.37
N GLU A 393 -22.16 -6.09 -6.26
CA GLU A 393 -22.80 -4.97 -6.96
C GLU A 393 -22.36 -3.61 -6.41
N ARG A 394 -22.24 -3.47 -5.07
CA ARG A 394 -21.79 -2.23 -4.41
C ARG A 394 -20.37 -1.83 -4.80
N MET A 395 -19.52 -2.82 -5.05
CA MET A 395 -18.07 -2.65 -5.22
C MET A 395 -17.61 -2.86 -6.66
N LYS A 396 -18.52 -3.06 -7.63
CA LYS A 396 -18.17 -3.45 -9.00
C LYS A 396 -17.27 -2.45 -9.75
N THR A 397 -17.24 -1.19 -9.31
CA THR A 397 -16.40 -0.12 -9.87
C THR A 397 -15.03 0.00 -9.20
N GLU A 398 -14.76 -0.78 -8.15
CA GLU A 398 -13.53 -0.64 -7.37
C GLU A 398 -12.33 -1.28 -8.07
N TRP A 399 -11.30 -0.47 -8.34
CA TRP A 399 -10.05 -0.91 -8.99
C TRP A 399 -9.41 -2.13 -8.32
N ILE A 400 -9.63 -2.31 -7.01
CA ILE A 400 -9.04 -3.38 -6.21
C ILE A 400 -9.47 -4.77 -6.71
N LEU A 401 -10.62 -4.87 -7.39
CA LEU A 401 -11.11 -6.11 -8.01
C LEU A 401 -10.23 -6.56 -9.18
N LEU A 402 -9.55 -5.62 -9.84
CA LEU A 402 -8.63 -5.88 -10.95
C LEU A 402 -7.32 -6.52 -10.50
N VAL A 403 -6.97 -6.39 -9.20
CA VAL A 403 -5.67 -6.81 -8.64
C VAL A 403 -5.78 -7.85 -7.52
N THR A 404 -7.00 -8.14 -7.05
CA THR A 404 -7.25 -9.07 -5.94
C THR A 404 -8.02 -10.29 -6.42
N PRO A 405 -7.46 -11.50 -6.24
CA PRO A 405 -8.11 -12.74 -6.63
C PRO A 405 -9.50 -12.92 -6.02
N GLU A 406 -10.33 -13.67 -6.73
CA GLU A 406 -11.56 -14.22 -6.17
C GLU A 406 -11.47 -15.73 -6.05
N TYR A 407 -12.30 -16.26 -5.16
CA TYR A 407 -12.41 -17.68 -4.99
C TYR A 407 -13.05 -18.26 -6.24
N LYS A 408 -12.33 -19.19 -6.86
CA LYS A 408 -12.80 -20.02 -7.96
C LYS A 408 -12.87 -21.45 -7.44
N LYS A 409 -14.08 -22.00 -7.43
CA LYS A 409 -14.27 -23.43 -7.16
C LYS A 409 -13.59 -24.20 -8.31
N GLN A 410 -12.64 -25.06 -7.97
CA GLN A 410 -12.02 -25.97 -8.93
C GLN A 410 -13.01 -27.03 -9.42
#